data_AF-A0A2W7QC30-F1
#
_entry.id   AF-A0A2W7QC30-F1
#
_cell.length_a   1.000
_cell.length_b   1.000
_cell.length_c   1.000
_cell.angle_alpha   90.00
_cell.angle_beta   90.00
_cell.angle_gamma   90.00
#
_symmetry.space_group_name_H-M   'P 1'
#
loop_
_entity.id
_entity.type
_entity.pdbx_description
1 polymer ?
#
loop_
_entity_poly.entity_id
_entity_poly.type
_entity_poly.pdbx_seq_one_letter_code
_entity_poly.pdbx_strand_id
1 'polypeptide(L)' 'MKATEFDDRFDAGEDMSAHVDWTKARRLNVEAKRVNVDFPTWVVAGLDRQAQKLGITRQALIKMWIAERLE' A
#
# COMPACT_ATOMS: atom_id res chain seq x y z
N MET A 1 -26.27 -5.27 -15.36
CA MET A 1 -26.14 -6.71 -15.63
C MET A 1 -25.99 -7.45 -14.31
N LYS A 2 -26.16 -8.77 -14.30
CA LYS A 2 -25.85 -9.58 -13.10
C LYS A 2 -24.33 -9.73 -12.96
N ALA A 3 -23.82 -9.93 -11.75
CA ALA A 3 -22.38 -10.08 -11.51
C ALA A 3 -21.76 -11.21 -12.35
N THR A 4 -22.44 -12.36 -12.43
CA THR A 4 -21.98 -13.51 -13.23
C THR A 4 -21.84 -13.19 -14.72
N GLU A 5 -22.77 -12.41 -15.27
CA GLU A 5 -22.72 -12.00 -16.69
C GLU A 5 -21.61 -10.98 -16.96
N PHE A 6 -21.28 -10.16 -15.95
CA PHE A 6 -20.14 -9.25 -16.03
C PHE A 6 -18.83 -10.04 -16.07
N ASP A 7 -18.68 -11.03 -15.17
CA ASP A 7 -17.50 -11.88 -15.06
C ASP A 7 -17.27 -12.66 -16.36
N ASP A 8 -18.31 -13.33 -16.90
CA ASP A 8 -18.21 -14.10 -18.13
C ASP A 8 -17.71 -13.26 -19.33
N ARG A 9 -18.21 -12.02 -19.46
CA ARG A 9 -17.83 -11.11 -20.55
C ARG A 9 -16.44 -10.50 -20.36
N PHE A 10 -16.06 -10.22 -19.11
CA PHE A 10 -14.71 -9.79 -18.76
C PHE A 10 -13.68 -10.87 -19.09
N ASP A 11 -13.96 -12.13 -18.71
CA ASP A 11 -13.09 -13.28 -18.99
C ASP A 11 -13.00 -13.60 -20.49
N ALA A 12 -14.05 -13.28 -21.26
CA ALA A 12 -14.03 -13.33 -22.73
C ALA A 12 -13.17 -12.22 -23.38
N GLY A 13 -12.61 -11.30 -22.60
CA GLY A 13 -11.75 -10.21 -23.08
C GLY A 13 -12.51 -9.04 -23.68
N GLU A 14 -13.81 -8.91 -23.40
CA GLU A 14 -14.62 -7.77 -23.85
C GLU A 14 -14.28 -6.48 -23.09
N ASP A 15 -14.48 -5.32 -23.74
CA ASP A 15 -14.32 -4.02 -23.07
C ASP A 15 -15.52 -3.71 -22.16
N MET A 16 -15.28 -3.75 -20.85
CA MET A 16 -16.27 -3.49 -19.81
C MET A 16 -16.33 -2.02 -19.37
N SER A 17 -15.55 -1.12 -19.98
CA SER A 17 -15.39 0.26 -19.53
C SER A 17 -16.71 1.04 -19.48
N ALA A 18 -17.65 0.76 -20.38
CA ALA A 18 -18.98 1.38 -20.41
C ALA A 18 -19.90 0.92 -19.27
N HIS A 19 -19.55 -0.19 -18.61
CA HIS A 19 -20.32 -0.78 -17.52
C HIS A 19 -19.74 -0.45 -16.13
N VAL A 20 -18.61 0.28 -16.07
CA VAL A 20 -17.96 0.72 -14.84
C VAL A 20 -18.36 2.16 -14.52
N ASP A 21 -18.82 2.38 -13.29
CA ASP A 21 -19.04 3.73 -12.76
C ASP A 21 -17.71 4.34 -12.30
N TRP A 22 -17.01 4.97 -13.24
CA TRP A 22 -15.71 5.62 -12.98
C TRP A 22 -15.78 6.76 -11.97
N THR A 23 -16.95 7.37 -11.76
CA THR A 23 -17.10 8.45 -10.75
C THR A 23 -16.91 7.94 -9.32
N LYS A 24 -17.10 6.63 -9.11
CA LYS A 24 -16.86 5.95 -7.82
C LYS A 24 -15.56 5.16 -7.80
N ALA A 25 -14.79 5.16 -8.88
CA ALA A 25 -13.52 4.47 -8.93
C ALA A 25 -12.57 5.09 -7.90
N ARG A 26 -12.13 4.28 -6.94
CA ARG A 26 -11.14 4.65 -5.94
C ARG A 26 -10.08 3.58 -5.86
N ARG A 27 -8.83 4.01 -5.72
CA ARG A 27 -7.76 3.09 -5.34
C ARG A 27 -7.86 2.80 -3.86
N LEU A 28 -8.23 1.58 -3.52
CA LEU A 28 -8.20 1.10 -2.15
C LEU A 28 -6.74 1.10 -1.65
N ASN A 29 -6.54 1.28 -0.34
CA ASN A 29 -5.23 1.30 0.32
C ASN A 29 -4.29 2.46 -0.08
N VAL A 30 -4.81 3.55 -0.66
CA VAL A 30 -4.02 4.77 -0.96
C VAL A 30 -4.04 5.77 0.20
N GLU A 31 -5.04 5.70 1.07
CA GLU A 31 -5.17 6.65 2.17
C GLU A 31 -4.08 6.43 3.23
N ALA A 32 -3.20 7.43 3.38
CA ALA A 32 -2.16 7.41 4.40
C ALA A 32 -2.77 7.65 5.79
N LYS A 33 -2.69 6.64 6.66
CA LYS A 33 -3.06 6.77 8.08
C LYS A 33 -1.83 7.07 8.94
N ARG A 34 -1.87 8.15 9.73
CA ARG A 34 -0.82 8.45 10.71
C ARG A 34 -0.97 7.54 11.93
N VAL A 35 0.15 6.98 12.38
CA VAL A 35 0.25 6.13 13.58
C VAL A 35 1.40 6.65 14.41
N ASN A 36 1.19 6.85 15.71
CA ASN A 36 2.21 7.24 16.67
C ASN A 36 2.66 6.01 17.45
N VAL A 37 3.97 5.80 17.58
CA VAL A 37 4.56 4.66 18.28
C VAL A 37 5.80 5.16 19.03
N ASP A 38 5.90 4.79 20.30
CA ASP A 38 7.08 5.04 21.12
C ASP A 38 8.07 3.88 21.02
N PHE A 39 9.36 4.20 20.95
CA PHE A 39 10.44 3.23 20.92
C PHE A 39 11.46 3.54 22.01
N PRO A 40 12.06 2.52 22.65
CA PRO A 40 13.21 2.72 23.52
C PRO A 40 14.35 3.46 22.79
N THR A 41 15.11 4.28 23.52
CA THR A 41 16.20 5.10 22.96
C THR A 41 17.21 4.27 22.16
N TRP A 42 17.53 3.06 22.61
CA TRP A 42 18.48 2.18 21.92
C TRP A 42 17.96 1.71 20.54
N VAL A 43 16.64 1.53 20.39
CA VAL A 43 16.01 1.18 19.12
C VAL A 43 16.13 2.34 18.14
N VAL A 44 15.82 3.56 18.58
CA VAL A 44 15.91 4.77 17.75
C VAL A 44 17.35 4.98 17.26
N ALA A 45 18.34 4.84 18.15
CA ALA A 45 19.75 4.93 17.78
C ALA A 45 20.18 3.87 16.75
N GLY A 46 19.66 2.64 16.89
CA GLY A 46 19.89 1.56 15.91
C GLY A 46 19.28 1.88 14.54
N LEU A 47 18.04 2.37 14.52
CA LEU A 47 17.34 2.80 13.30
C LEU A 47 18.08 3.94 12.60
N ASP A 48 18.57 4.94 13.34
CA ASP A 48 19.31 6.06 12.78
C ASP A 48 20.61 5.64 12.12
N ARG A 49 21.38 4.79 12.80
CA ARG A 49 22.64 4.26 12.23
C ARG A 49 22.37 3.49 10.94
N GLN A 50 21.30 2.71 10.88
CA GLN A 50 20.97 1.94 9.69
C GLN A 50 20.44 2.84 8.55
N ALA A 51 19.60 3.81 8.88
CA ALA A 51 19.07 4.76 7.92
C ALA A 51 20.20 5.60 7.29
N GLN A 52 21.18 6.04 8.09
CA GLN A 52 22.39 6.72 7.61
C GLN A 52 23.22 5.86 6.66
N LYS A 53 23.45 4.58 6.99
CA LYS A 53 24.20 3.65 6.11
C LYS A 53 23.53 3.47 4.75
N LEU A 54 22.20 3.48 4.72
CA LEU A 54 21.40 3.33 3.51
C LEU A 54 21.15 4.67 2.78
N GLY A 55 21.52 5.81 3.38
CA GLY A 55 21.26 7.14 2.82
C GLY A 55 19.78 7.50 2.75
N ILE A 56 18.94 6.94 3.63
CA ILE A 56 17.49 7.18 3.68
C ILE A 56 17.07 7.76 5.04
N THR A 57 15.83 8.24 5.11
CA THR A 57 15.26 8.70 6.38
C THR A 57 14.87 7.53 7.27
N ARG A 58 14.86 7.74 8.59
CA ARG A 58 14.36 6.78 9.58
C ARG A 58 12.95 6.29 9.23
N GLN A 59 12.08 7.20 8.80
CA GLN A 59 10.70 6.87 8.44
C GLN A 59 10.62 5.98 7.18
N ALA A 60 11.48 6.21 6.18
CA ALA A 60 11.57 5.35 5.01
C ALA A 60 12.05 3.94 5.39
N LEU A 61 13.07 3.85 6.26
CA LEU A 61 13.55 2.57 6.78
C LEU A 61 12.45 1.79 7.52
N ILE A 62 11.71 2.45 8.42
CA ILE A 62 10.61 1.83 9.16
C ILE A 62 9.53 1.30 8.19
N LYS A 63 9.15 2.09 7.17
CA LYS A 63 8.15 1.67 6.18
C LYS A 63 8.61 0.43 5.41
N MET A 64 9.86 0.40 4.96
CA MET A 64 10.43 -0.71 4.20
C MET A 64 10.45 -2.00 5.03
N TRP A 65 10.97 -1.96 6.26
CA TRP A 65 11.01 -3.13 7.13
C TRP A 65 9.64 -3.66 7.54
N ILE A 66 8.64 -2.77 7.73
CA ILE A 66 7.27 -3.22 8.01
C ILE A 66 6.69 -3.91 6.77
N ALA A 67 6.88 -3.34 5.57
CA ALA A 67 6.41 -3.96 4.32
C ALA A 67 7.01 -5.35 4.13
N GLU A 68 8.33 -5.52 4.30
CA GLU A 68 9.04 -6.81 4.21
C GLU A 68 8.51 -7.88 5.17
N ARG A 69 7.84 -7.50 6.27
CA ARG A 69 7.30 -8.43 7.27
C ARG A 69 5.82 -8.74 7.08
N LEU A 70 5.12 -7.94 6.27
CA LEU A 70 3.70 -8.11 5.97
C LEU A 70 3.47 -8.82 4.63
N GLU A 71 4.49 -8.94 3.79
CA GLU A 71 4.58 -9.88 2.66
C GLU A 71 4.90 -11.30 3.15
#